data_AF-A0A1E7JRE6-F1
#
_entry.id   AF-A0A1E7JRE6-F1
#
_cell.length_a   1.000
_cell.length_b   1.000
_cell.length_c   1.000
_cell.angle_alpha   90.00
_cell.angle_beta   90.00
_cell.angle_gamma   90.00
#
_symmetry.space_group_name_H-M   'P 1'
#
loop_
_entity.id
_entity.type
_entity.pdbx_description
1 polymer ?
#
loop_
_entity_poly.entity_id
_entity_poly.type
_entity_poly.pdbx_seq_one_letter_code
_entity_poly.pdbx_strand_id
1 'polypeptide(L)'
;MTGSDASPASAGTSQDQAQNDKDKRKKAHAKAKRHHAKAKRHAKHPPKGDGAKALCKRAPKIDKKIDRVQRRLDGGLKTRGSIERLERRVENAKKANHGVIADFLGERLDDRGELKLTLKEREEGLKKVRAWCATQDFEKDKDKDKGEKNSSGESSEG
;
A
#
# COMPACT_ATOMS: atom_id res chain seq x y z
N MET A 1 -39.49 -43.13 48.11
CA MET A 1 -38.90 -43.43 46.80
C MET A 1 -38.58 -42.10 46.13
N THR A 2 -37.32 -41.94 45.70
CA THR A 2 -36.73 -40.83 44.89
C THR A 2 -36.91 -39.41 45.47
N GLY A 3 -35.94 -38.74 46.07
CA GLY A 3 -34.49 -38.72 45.80
C GLY A 3 -34.13 -37.31 45.27
N SER A 4 -33.30 -36.57 46.02
CA SER A 4 -32.18 -35.73 45.54
C SER A 4 -32.43 -34.70 44.41
N ASP A 5 -32.04 -33.43 44.46
CA ASP A 5 -30.87 -32.81 45.07
C ASP A 5 -31.00 -31.27 44.92
N ALA A 6 -30.37 -30.51 45.82
CA ALA A 6 -30.33 -29.07 45.78
C ALA A 6 -29.00 -28.56 45.17
N SER A 7 -29.09 -27.68 44.15
CA SER A 7 -28.03 -26.77 43.65
C SER A 7 -26.75 -27.40 43.01
N PRO A 8 -25.97 -26.70 42.13
CA PRO A 8 -25.67 -25.27 42.22
C PRO A 8 -25.63 -24.45 40.91
N ALA A 9 -25.71 -23.13 41.12
CA ALA A 9 -24.99 -22.05 40.43
C ALA A 9 -24.57 -22.22 38.97
N SER A 10 -25.05 -21.31 38.12
CA SER A 10 -24.29 -20.79 36.98
C SER A 10 -24.36 -19.26 36.93
N ALA A 11 -24.05 -18.63 38.07
CA ALA A 11 -23.52 -17.27 38.10
C ALA A 11 -22.08 -17.30 37.55
N GLY A 12 -21.92 -17.31 36.22
CA GLY A 12 -20.59 -17.39 35.59
C GLY A 12 -20.41 -16.53 34.33
N THR A 13 -21.47 -16.01 33.72
CA THR A 13 -21.33 -15.46 32.36
C THR A 13 -20.92 -13.99 32.29
N SER A 14 -21.06 -13.22 33.38
CA SER A 14 -20.75 -11.78 33.35
C SER A 14 -19.28 -11.43 33.57
N GLN A 15 -18.50 -12.28 34.26
CA GLN A 15 -17.08 -12.02 34.51
C GLN A 15 -16.18 -12.43 33.33
N ASP A 16 -16.45 -13.56 32.69
CA ASP A 16 -15.71 -14.04 31.51
C ASP A 16 -15.90 -13.17 30.25
N GLN A 17 -17.09 -12.60 30.06
CA GLN A 17 -17.36 -11.64 28.98
C GLN A 17 -16.62 -10.32 29.23
N ALA A 18 -16.63 -9.81 30.47
CA ALA A 18 -15.91 -8.60 30.83
C ALA A 18 -14.39 -8.73 30.72
N GLN A 19 -13.83 -9.92 30.99
CA GLN A 19 -12.41 -10.20 30.79
C GLN A 19 -12.05 -10.27 29.30
N ASN A 20 -12.85 -10.92 28.47
CA ASN A 20 -12.65 -10.96 27.02
C ASN A 20 -12.72 -9.57 26.36
N ASP A 21 -13.62 -8.70 26.80
CA ASP A 21 -13.70 -7.33 26.29
C ASP A 21 -12.52 -6.45 26.73
N LYS A 22 -12.01 -6.65 27.95
CA LYS A 22 -10.78 -6.00 28.42
C LYS A 22 -9.57 -6.45 27.60
N ASP A 23 -9.46 -7.75 27.29
CA ASP A 23 -8.37 -8.28 26.48
C ASP A 23 -8.44 -7.84 25.01
N LYS A 24 -9.64 -7.77 24.43
CA LYS A 24 -9.86 -7.21 23.08
C LYS A 24 -9.48 -5.73 23.03
N ARG A 25 -9.89 -4.93 24.03
CA ARG A 25 -9.50 -3.52 24.15
C ARG A 25 -7.99 -3.35 24.29
N LYS A 26 -7.33 -4.18 25.13
CA LYS A 26 -5.88 -4.15 25.32
C LYS A 26 -5.11 -4.54 24.04
N LYS A 27 -5.57 -5.55 23.31
CA LYS A 27 -5.02 -5.95 22.00
C LYS A 27 -5.26 -4.89 20.92
N ALA A 28 -6.41 -4.23 20.90
CA ALA A 28 -6.71 -3.12 19.99
C ALA A 28 -5.82 -1.90 20.27
N HIS A 29 -5.61 -1.54 21.54
CA HIS A 29 -4.68 -0.48 21.93
C HIS A 29 -3.22 -0.83 21.59
N ALA A 30 -2.80 -2.08 21.77
CA ALA A 30 -1.47 -2.54 21.38
C ALA A 30 -1.27 -2.49 19.85
N LYS A 31 -2.28 -2.90 19.08
CA LYS A 31 -2.29 -2.82 17.61
C LYS A 31 -2.26 -1.37 17.14
N ALA A 32 -3.07 -0.49 17.74
CA ALA A 32 -3.08 0.95 17.45
C ALA A 32 -1.72 1.61 17.77
N LYS A 33 -1.09 1.26 18.90
CA LYS A 33 0.28 1.72 19.24
C LYS A 33 1.32 1.25 18.21
N ARG A 34 1.21 0.01 17.71
CA ARG A 34 2.08 -0.49 16.63
C ARG A 34 1.85 0.23 15.30
N HIS A 35 0.60 0.57 14.97
CA HIS A 35 0.28 1.36 13.77
C HIS A 35 0.77 2.82 13.89
N HIS A 36 0.66 3.44 15.06
CA HIS A 36 1.24 4.76 15.32
C HIS A 36 2.77 4.77 15.33
N ALA A 37 3.41 3.74 15.90
CA ALA A 37 4.86 3.58 15.84
C ALA A 37 5.36 3.34 14.40
N LYS A 38 4.55 2.70 13.54
CA LYS A 38 4.85 2.50 12.12
C LYS A 38 4.62 3.78 11.29
N ALA A 39 3.60 4.59 11.62
CA ALA A 39 3.28 5.84 10.94
C ALA A 39 4.29 6.97 11.24
N LYS A 40 4.96 6.94 12.41
CA LYS A 40 6.00 7.93 12.79
C LYS A 40 7.38 7.68 12.18
N ARG A 41 7.55 6.72 11.25
CA ARG A 41 8.83 6.48 10.55
C ARG A 41 8.98 7.29 9.26
N HIS A 42 8.15 8.31 9.04
CA HIS A 42 8.30 9.20 7.90
C HIS A 42 9.15 10.42 8.29
N ALA A 43 10.32 10.51 7.64
CA ALA A 43 11.26 11.63 7.60
C ALA A 43 11.90 12.06 8.93
N LYS A 44 12.76 11.21 9.51
CA LYS A 44 13.67 11.63 10.60
C LYS A 44 14.91 12.38 10.07
N HIS A 45 15.10 12.44 8.75
CA HIS A 45 16.18 13.18 8.10
C HIS A 45 15.64 13.85 6.83
N PRO A 46 16.01 15.12 6.57
CA PRO A 46 15.81 15.70 5.24
C PRO A 46 16.51 14.82 4.20
N PRO A 47 15.97 14.71 2.98
CA PRO A 47 16.64 13.98 1.91
C PRO A 47 18.06 14.54 1.75
N LYS A 48 19.06 13.68 1.97
CA LYS A 48 20.47 14.04 1.80
C LYS A 48 20.76 14.04 0.29
N GLY A 49 20.98 15.24 -0.27
CA GLY A 49 21.34 15.46 -1.67
C GLY A 49 20.18 15.93 -2.56
N ASP A 50 20.53 16.25 -3.81
CA ASP A 50 19.58 16.71 -4.83
C ASP A 50 18.61 15.58 -5.21
N GLY A 51 17.32 15.80 -4.95
CA GLY A 51 16.26 14.81 -5.18
C GLY A 51 16.17 14.34 -6.64
N ALA A 52 16.72 15.12 -7.57
CA ALA A 52 16.81 14.81 -8.98
C ALA A 52 17.53 13.48 -9.26
N LYS A 53 18.67 13.20 -8.62
CA LYS A 53 19.41 11.94 -8.84
C LYS A 53 18.60 10.72 -8.41
N ALA A 54 17.93 10.82 -7.27
CA ALA A 54 17.05 9.76 -6.77
C ALA A 54 15.83 9.57 -7.69
N LEU A 55 15.29 10.67 -8.24
CA LEU A 55 14.20 10.64 -9.20
C LEU A 55 14.62 9.93 -10.49
N CYS A 56 15.76 10.29 -11.08
CA CYS A 56 16.29 9.66 -12.29
C CYS A 56 16.54 8.15 -12.12
N LYS A 57 17.09 7.75 -10.96
CA LYS A 57 17.27 6.33 -10.62
C LYS A 57 15.93 5.57 -10.48
N ARG A 58 14.85 6.27 -10.17
CA ARG A 58 13.52 5.70 -9.92
C ARG A 58 12.58 5.78 -11.12
N ALA A 59 12.77 6.73 -12.04
CA ALA A 59 11.90 6.98 -13.18
C ALA A 59 11.56 5.70 -13.98
N PRO A 60 12.53 4.83 -14.38
CA PRO A 60 12.20 3.60 -15.10
C PRO A 60 11.33 2.61 -14.31
N LYS A 61 11.42 2.63 -12.97
CA LYS A 61 10.58 1.79 -12.11
C LYS A 61 9.16 2.36 -11.98
N ILE A 62 9.00 3.67 -12.12
CA ILE A 62 7.69 4.31 -12.09
C ILE A 62 6.97 4.05 -13.41
N ASP A 63 7.65 4.19 -14.56
CA ASP A 63 7.05 3.85 -15.87
C ASP A 63 6.52 2.42 -15.90
N LYS A 64 7.35 1.43 -15.53
CA LYS A 64 6.92 0.02 -15.49
C LYS A 64 5.70 -0.23 -14.59
N LYS A 65 5.49 0.60 -13.56
CA LYS A 65 4.31 0.52 -12.70
C LYS A 65 3.10 1.14 -13.40
N ILE A 66 3.25 2.28 -14.05
CA ILE A 66 2.20 2.93 -14.83
C ILE A 66 1.73 1.98 -15.94
N ASP A 67 2.66 1.43 -16.73
CA ASP A 67 2.35 0.48 -17.81
C ASP A 67 1.56 -0.73 -17.29
N ARG A 68 1.95 -1.27 -16.13
CA ARG A 68 1.26 -2.41 -15.51
C ARG A 68 -0.16 -2.05 -15.11
N VAL A 69 -0.37 -0.85 -14.56
CA VAL A 69 -1.71 -0.42 -14.14
C VAL A 69 -2.58 -0.14 -15.35
N GLN A 70 -2.06 0.55 -16.37
CA GLN A 70 -2.76 0.76 -17.65
C GLN A 70 -3.16 -0.57 -18.28
N ARG A 71 -2.22 -1.52 -18.43
CA ARG A 71 -2.51 -2.87 -18.95
C ARG A 71 -3.59 -3.61 -18.16
N ARG A 72 -3.70 -3.38 -16.85
CA ARG A 72 -4.76 -3.98 -16.04
C ARG A 72 -6.11 -3.31 -16.30
N LEU A 73 -6.14 -1.98 -16.39
CA LEU A 73 -7.35 -1.23 -16.71
C LEU A 73 -7.89 -1.62 -18.10
N ASP A 74 -6.99 -1.88 -19.05
CA ASP A 74 -7.29 -2.27 -20.43
C ASP A 74 -7.38 -3.79 -20.65
N GLY A 75 -7.27 -4.61 -19.59
CA GLY A 75 -7.20 -6.08 -19.70
C GLY A 75 -8.51 -6.77 -20.09
N GLY A 76 -9.56 -6.02 -20.42
CA GLY A 76 -10.87 -6.49 -20.86
C GLY A 76 -11.65 -7.36 -19.87
N LEU A 77 -12.78 -7.93 -20.33
CA LEU A 77 -13.77 -8.64 -19.47
C LEU A 77 -13.20 -9.72 -18.51
N LYS A 78 -12.13 -10.41 -18.89
CA LYS A 78 -11.54 -11.49 -18.08
C LYS A 78 -10.61 -10.96 -16.98
N THR A 79 -10.19 -9.69 -17.06
CA THR A 79 -9.23 -9.12 -16.13
C THR A 79 -9.92 -8.50 -14.92
N ARG A 80 -9.52 -8.92 -13.73
CA ARG A 80 -10.02 -8.32 -12.49
C ARG A 80 -9.57 -6.86 -12.41
N GLY A 81 -10.56 -5.98 -12.36
CA GLY A 81 -10.31 -4.55 -12.32
C GLY A 81 -9.84 -3.97 -13.65
N SER A 82 -10.26 -4.55 -14.77
CA SER A 82 -10.38 -3.78 -16.02
C SER A 82 -11.62 -2.87 -15.95
N ILE A 83 -11.66 -1.86 -16.83
CA ILE A 83 -12.83 -1.02 -17.06
C ILE A 83 -13.97 -1.85 -17.66
N GLU A 84 -13.71 -2.60 -18.73
CA GLU A 84 -14.74 -3.38 -19.45
C GLU A 84 -15.48 -4.40 -18.55
N ARG A 85 -14.74 -5.15 -17.72
CA ARG A 85 -15.36 -6.04 -16.72
C ARG A 85 -16.24 -5.28 -15.72
N LEU A 86 -15.88 -4.05 -15.35
CA LEU A 86 -16.66 -3.27 -14.40
C LEU A 86 -17.93 -2.73 -15.05
N GLU A 87 -17.86 -2.26 -16.30
CA GLU A 87 -19.02 -1.87 -17.12
C GLU A 87 -20.03 -3.02 -17.20
N ARG A 88 -19.59 -4.23 -17.55
CA ARG A 88 -20.48 -5.41 -17.58
C ARG A 88 -21.15 -5.68 -16.23
N ARG A 89 -20.45 -5.43 -15.11
CA ARG A 89 -21.03 -5.62 -13.77
C ARG A 89 -22.07 -4.56 -13.43
N VAL A 90 -21.87 -3.31 -13.87
CA VAL A 90 -22.86 -2.24 -13.75
C VAL A 90 -24.11 -2.61 -14.55
N GLU A 91 -23.95 -3.04 -15.81
CA GLU A 91 -25.07 -3.48 -16.64
C GLU A 91 -25.84 -4.64 -16.02
N ASN A 92 -25.13 -5.65 -15.50
CA ASN A 92 -25.78 -6.79 -14.85
C ASN A 92 -26.55 -6.37 -13.60
N ALA A 93 -26.01 -5.44 -12.81
CA ALA A 93 -26.71 -4.90 -11.63
C ALA A 93 -27.97 -4.12 -12.03
N LYS A 94 -27.90 -3.31 -13.10
CA LYS A 94 -29.07 -2.61 -13.66
C LYS A 94 -30.13 -3.58 -14.15
N LYS A 95 -29.74 -4.63 -14.89
CA LYS A 95 -30.65 -5.68 -15.36
C LYS A 95 -31.33 -6.45 -14.22
N ALA A 96 -30.63 -6.61 -13.10
CA ALA A 96 -31.15 -7.26 -11.89
C ALA A 96 -31.93 -6.30 -10.96
N ASN A 97 -32.16 -5.05 -11.37
CA ASN A 97 -32.81 -4.00 -10.57
C ASN A 97 -32.12 -3.74 -9.21
N HIS A 98 -30.79 -3.94 -9.14
CA HIS A 98 -29.99 -3.65 -7.95
C HIS A 98 -29.40 -2.23 -8.04
N GLY A 99 -30.24 -1.20 -7.91
CA GLY A 99 -29.86 0.22 -8.07
C GLY A 99 -28.63 0.63 -7.24
N VAL A 100 -28.67 0.42 -5.93
CA VAL A 100 -27.55 0.77 -5.02
C VAL A 100 -26.23 0.12 -5.42
N ILE A 101 -26.28 -1.12 -5.93
CA ILE A 101 -25.08 -1.83 -6.40
C ILE A 101 -24.61 -1.24 -7.74
N ALA A 102 -25.53 -0.92 -8.64
CA ALA A 102 -25.21 -0.28 -9.92
C ALA A 102 -24.55 1.09 -9.69
N ASP A 103 -25.06 1.89 -8.76
CA ASP A 103 -24.54 3.21 -8.42
C ASP A 103 -23.12 3.10 -7.84
N PHE A 104 -22.92 2.25 -6.82
CA PHE A 104 -21.60 2.01 -6.25
C PHE A 104 -20.58 1.48 -7.28
N LEU A 105 -21.02 0.63 -8.22
CA LEU A 105 -20.14 0.15 -9.29
C LEU A 105 -19.89 1.22 -10.36
N GLY A 106 -20.84 2.14 -10.56
CA GLY A 106 -20.73 3.31 -11.43
C GLY A 106 -19.68 4.29 -10.93
N GLU A 107 -19.73 4.70 -9.65
CA GLU A 107 -18.69 5.56 -9.06
C GLU A 107 -17.29 4.95 -9.22
N ARG A 108 -17.16 3.63 -9.00
CA ARG A 108 -15.88 2.93 -9.20
C ARG A 108 -15.43 2.85 -10.66
N LEU A 109 -16.37 2.93 -11.60
CA LEU A 109 -16.08 2.98 -13.03
C LEU A 109 -15.52 4.35 -13.38
N ASP A 110 -16.14 5.41 -12.86
CA ASP A 110 -15.71 6.80 -13.03
C ASP A 110 -14.30 7.01 -12.45
N ASP A 111 -14.06 6.57 -11.20
CA ASP A 111 -12.74 6.58 -10.54
C ASP A 111 -11.64 5.93 -11.42
N ARG A 112 -11.99 4.83 -12.10
CA ARG A 112 -11.06 4.10 -12.97
C ARG A 112 -10.83 4.81 -14.28
N GLY A 113 -11.85 5.46 -14.83
CA GLY A 113 -11.74 6.33 -16.00
C GLY A 113 -10.80 7.50 -15.71
N GLU A 114 -11.01 8.20 -14.61
CA GLU A 114 -10.14 9.30 -14.16
C GLU A 114 -8.70 8.81 -13.89
N LEU A 115 -8.57 7.65 -13.23
CA LEU A 115 -7.24 7.04 -13.02
C LEU A 115 -6.53 6.77 -14.36
N LYS A 116 -7.24 6.33 -15.39
CA LYS A 116 -6.65 6.08 -16.71
C LYS A 116 -6.12 7.38 -17.33
N LEU A 117 -6.87 8.48 -17.21
CA LEU A 117 -6.44 9.80 -17.70
C LEU A 117 -5.19 10.28 -16.96
N THR A 118 -5.23 10.29 -15.63
CA THR A 118 -4.08 10.74 -14.81
C THR A 118 -2.84 9.88 -15.02
N LEU A 119 -2.98 8.59 -15.32
CA LEU A 119 -1.85 7.71 -15.64
C LEU A 119 -1.19 8.08 -16.98
N LYS A 120 -1.97 8.48 -17.99
CA LYS A 120 -1.42 8.94 -19.28
C LYS A 120 -0.60 10.21 -19.11
N GLU A 121 -1.13 11.19 -18.38
CA GLU A 121 -0.42 12.44 -18.09
C GLU A 121 0.90 12.19 -17.34
N ARG A 122 0.88 11.27 -16.37
CA ARG A 122 2.09 10.86 -15.63
C ARG A 122 3.10 10.16 -16.51
N GLU A 123 2.66 9.34 -17.46
CA GLU A 123 3.53 8.68 -18.43
C GLU A 123 4.26 9.71 -19.31
N GLU A 124 3.54 10.71 -19.82
CA GLU A 124 4.12 11.81 -20.59
C GLU A 124 5.10 12.64 -19.75
N GLY A 125 4.73 12.96 -18.51
CA GLY A 125 5.63 13.63 -17.56
C GLY A 125 6.91 12.83 -17.34
N LEU A 126 6.82 11.51 -17.16
CA LEU A 126 7.99 10.65 -16.98
C LEU A 126 8.84 10.53 -18.23
N LYS A 127 8.28 10.60 -19.44
CA LYS A 127 9.05 10.68 -20.69
C LYS A 127 9.94 11.94 -20.69
N LYS A 128 9.38 13.09 -20.30
CA LYS A 128 10.14 14.35 -20.16
C LYS A 128 11.21 14.25 -19.08
N VAL A 129 10.89 13.68 -17.92
CA VAL A 129 11.87 13.45 -16.84
C VAL A 129 12.99 12.52 -17.30
N ARG A 130 12.68 11.44 -18.02
CA ARG A 130 13.70 10.53 -18.56
C ARG A 130 14.62 11.21 -19.56
N ALA A 131 14.05 12.00 -20.48
CA ALA A 131 14.83 12.78 -21.43
C ALA A 131 15.77 13.76 -20.71
N TRP A 132 15.26 14.47 -19.70
CA TRP A 132 16.08 15.35 -18.86
C TRP A 132 17.16 14.57 -18.11
N CYS A 133 16.83 13.45 -17.47
CA CYS A 133 17.80 12.61 -16.76
C CYS A 133 18.93 12.09 -17.65
N ALA A 134 18.69 11.91 -18.95
CA ALA A 134 19.71 11.46 -19.91
C ALA A 134 20.73 12.55 -20.25
N THR A 135 20.41 13.82 -20.01
CA THR A 135 21.36 14.94 -20.18
C THR A 135 22.17 15.25 -18.92
N GLN A 136 21.92 14.51 -17.83
CA GLN A 136 22.59 14.73 -16.55
C GLN A 136 23.68 13.68 -16.31
N ASP A 137 24.92 14.14 -16.16
CA ASP A 137 26.08 13.29 -15.86
C ASP A 137 26.13 12.92 -14.37
N PHE A 138 25.29 11.98 -13.92
CA PHE A 138 25.30 11.49 -12.53
C PHE A 138 26.44 10.49 -12.22
N GLU A 139 27.44 10.37 -13.10
CA GLU A 139 28.38 9.25 -13.20
C GLU A 139 29.49 9.22 -12.13
N LYS A 140 29.76 10.33 -11.43
CA LYS A 140 30.98 10.45 -10.60
C LYS A 140 30.91 9.99 -9.12
N ASP A 141 29.76 9.54 -8.61
CA ASP A 141 29.67 9.19 -7.17
C ASP A 141 29.69 7.69 -6.86
N LYS A 142 30.05 6.82 -7.82
CA LYS A 142 30.12 5.37 -7.53
C LYS A 142 31.33 4.95 -6.69
N ASP A 143 32.35 5.81 -6.57
CA ASP A 143 33.60 5.45 -5.86
C ASP A 143 33.64 5.91 -4.39
N LYS A 144 32.79 6.86 -3.95
CA LYS A 144 32.83 7.34 -2.56
C LYS A 144 32.11 6.46 -1.53
N ASP A 145 31.19 5.59 -1.94
CA ASP A 145 30.40 4.77 -1.01
C ASP A 145 31.04 3.39 -0.71
N LYS A 146 32.18 3.07 -1.34
CA LYS A 146 32.97 1.86 -1.08
C LYS A 146 34.27 2.10 -0.28
N GLY A 147 34.66 3.36 -0.07
CA GLY A 147 35.92 3.71 0.62
C GLY A 147 35.89 3.63 2.14
N GLU A 148 34.72 3.62 2.77
CA GLU A 148 34.61 3.72 4.24
C GLU A 148 34.25 2.39 4.92
N LYS A 149 34.85 1.28 4.46
CA LYS A 149 34.75 -0.01 5.19
C LYS A 149 36.03 -0.81 5.32
N ASN A 150 37.13 -0.43 4.69
CA ASN A 150 38.39 -1.16 4.78
C ASN A 150 39.56 -0.21 5.11
N SER A 151 39.58 0.35 6.32
CA SER A 151 40.76 1.02 6.88
C SER A 151 40.77 0.81 8.40
N SER A 152 41.30 -0.34 8.81
CA SER A 152 42.02 -0.58 10.09
C SER A 152 42.29 -2.07 10.26
N GLY A 153 43.10 -2.64 9.37
CA GLY A 153 44.25 -3.43 9.81
C GLY A 153 45.45 -2.48 9.71
N GLU A 154 46.55 -2.57 10.46
CA GLU A 154 47.11 -3.60 11.33
C GLU A 154 48.41 -2.96 11.90
N SER A 155 48.93 -3.51 13.00
CA SER A 155 50.33 -3.47 13.47
C SER A 155 50.87 -2.40 14.46
N SER A 156 51.36 -2.98 15.57
CA SER A 156 52.74 -2.96 16.11
C SER A 156 53.15 -1.96 17.20
N GLU A 157 53.39 -2.56 18.37
CA GLU A 157 54.56 -2.46 19.27
C GLU A 157 54.79 -1.20 20.13
N GLY A 158 55.11 -1.51 21.39
CA GLY A 158 55.43 -0.63 22.52
C GLY A 158 55.33 -1.40 23.82
#